data_AF-A0A3D0X037-F1
#
_entry.id   AF-A0A3D0X037-F1
#
_cell.length_a   1.000
_cell.length_b   1.000
_cell.length_c   1.000
_cell.angle_alpha   90.00
_cell.angle_beta   90.00
_cell.angle_gamma   90.00
#
_symmetry.space_group_name_H-M   'P 1'
#
loop_
_entity.id
_entity.type
_entity.pdbx_description
1 polymer ?
#
loop_
_entity_poly.entity_id
_entity_poly.type
_entity_poly.pdbx_seq_one_letter_code
_entity_poly.pdbx_strand_id
1 'polypeptide(L)' 'MSDCKKVAVIMGSDSDFPAVAPAVKKLKSFGIPVETRVISAHRTPGEAARFAASAAENGFGV' A
#
# COMPACT_ATOMS: atom_id res chain seq x y z
N MET A 1 11.63 16.32 13.72
CA MET A 1 10.44 15.44 13.82
C MET A 1 10.68 14.30 12.87
N SER A 2 10.77 13.07 13.36
CA SER A 2 10.95 11.90 12.49
C SER A 2 9.78 11.83 11.52
N ASP A 3 10.07 11.94 10.24
CA ASP A 3 9.07 11.94 9.16
C ASP A 3 8.37 10.59 9.17
N CYS A 4 7.10 10.55 9.61
CA CYS A 4 6.37 9.30 9.80
C CYS A 4 6.07 8.70 8.42
N LYS A 5 6.88 7.70 8.03
CA LYS A 5 6.73 6.98 6.78
C LYS A 5 5.36 6.30 6.71
N LYS A 6 4.77 6.31 5.51
CA LYS A 6 3.48 5.67 5.23
C LYS A 6 3.66 4.19 4.94
N VAL A 7 2.57 3.42 5.01
CA VAL A 7 2.50 2.03 4.56
C VAL A 7 1.61 1.90 3.34
N ALA A 8 2.04 1.16 2.33
CA ALA A 8 1.21 0.80 1.18
C ALA A 8 0.62 -0.61 1.36
N VAL A 9 -0.70 -0.75 1.34
CA VAL A 9 -1.38 -2.04 1.28
C VAL A 9 -1.90 -2.25 -0.14
N ILE A 10 -1.17 -3.06 -0.91
CA ILE A 10 -1.48 -3.34 -2.32
C ILE A 10 -2.20 -4.68 -2.42
N MET A 11 -3.22 -4.73 -3.28
CA MET A 11 -3.96 -5.96 -3.58
C MET A 11 -4.17 -6.11 -5.09
N GLY A 12 -4.33 -7.34 -5.58
CA GLY A 12 -4.41 -7.62 -7.02
C GLY A 12 -5.79 -7.35 -7.61
N SER A 13 -6.83 -7.45 -6.79
CA SER A 13 -8.22 -7.10 -7.09
C SER A 13 -8.91 -6.49 -5.88
N ASP A 14 -9.97 -5.72 -6.13
CA ASP A 14 -10.93 -5.28 -5.11
C ASP A 14 -11.51 -6.43 -4.27
N SER A 15 -11.73 -7.61 -4.86
CA SER A 15 -12.18 -8.82 -4.17
C SER A 15 -11.23 -9.31 -3.08
N ASP A 16 -9.96 -8.89 -3.12
CA ASP A 16 -8.95 -9.24 -2.11
C ASP A 16 -9.07 -8.36 -0.85
N PHE A 17 -9.79 -7.22 -0.93
CA PHE A 17 -9.88 -6.26 0.17
C PHE A 17 -10.30 -6.87 1.51
N PRO A 18 -11.30 -7.78 1.58
CA PRO A 18 -11.68 -8.42 2.84
C PRO A 18 -10.51 -9.14 3.55
N ALA A 19 -9.54 -9.68 2.79
CA ALA A 19 -8.38 -10.38 3.34
C ALA A 19 -7.36 -9.40 3.96
N VAL A 20 -7.18 -8.22 3.37
CA VAL A 20 -6.20 -7.21 3.82
C VAL A 20 -6.79 -6.15 4.76
N ALA A 21 -8.12 -6.04 4.84
CA ALA A 21 -8.82 -5.08 5.69
C ALA A 21 -8.41 -5.12 7.18
N PRO A 22 -8.15 -6.29 7.81
CA PRO A 22 -7.67 -6.34 9.19
C PRO A 22 -6.31 -5.65 9.38
N ALA A 23 -5.40 -5.77 8.42
CA ALA A 23 -4.09 -5.12 8.45
C ALA A 23 -4.25 -3.59 8.36
N VAL A 24 -5.09 -3.09 7.44
CA VAL A 24 -5.41 -1.66 7.30
C VAL A 24 -5.99 -1.10 8.60
N LYS A 25 -6.94 -1.81 9.22
CA LYS A 25 -7.55 -1.42 10.50
C LYS A 25 -6.49 -1.33 11.60
N LYS A 26 -5.58 -2.30 11.65
CA LYS A 26 -4.53 -2.34 12.67
C LYS A 26 -3.52 -1.21 12.51
N LEU A 27 -3.05 -0.94 11.28
CA LEU A 27 -2.17 0.19 10.98
C LEU A 27 -2.80 1.52 11.39
N LYS A 28 -4.08 1.73 11.04
CA LYS A 28 -4.84 2.92 11.47
C LYS A 28 -4.94 3.04 12.99
N SER A 29 -5.13 1.94 13.71
CA SER A 29 -5.19 1.96 15.19
C SER A 29 -3.88 2.38 15.85
N PHE A 30 -2.76 2.26 15.14
CA PHE A 30 -1.45 2.74 15.59
C PHE A 30 -1.14 4.18 15.16
N GLY A 31 -2.06 4.84 14.46
CA GLY A 31 -1.83 6.18 13.91
C GLY A 31 -0.87 6.19 12.72
N ILE A 32 -0.59 5.04 12.10
CA ILE A 32 0.30 4.94 10.94
C ILE A 32 -0.47 5.36 9.68
N PRO A 33 0.04 6.32 8.87
CA PRO A 33 -0.55 6.65 7.59
C PRO A 33 -0.52 5.43 6.66
N VAL A 34 -1.68 5.03 6.13
CA VAL A 34 -1.81 3.87 5.26
C VAL A 34 -2.55 4.24 3.98
N GLU A 35 -2.00 3.86 2.83
CA GLU A 35 -2.65 3.96 1.51
C GLU A 35 -2.96 2.57 0.99
N THR A 36 -4.21 2.33 0.56
CA THR A 36 -4.64 1.06 -0.04
C THR A 36 -4.81 1.23 -1.54
N ARG A 37 -4.24 0.32 -2.35
CA ARG A 37 -4.35 0.37 -3.82
C ARG A 37 -4.63 -1.00 -4.41
N VAL A 38 -5.41 -1.03 -5.50
CA VAL A 38 -5.57 -2.22 -6.34
C VAL A 38 -4.57 -2.13 -7.48
N ILE A 39 -3.52 -2.93 -7.45
CA ILE A 39 -2.49 -3.00 -8.49
C ILE A 39 -2.23 -4.48 -8.79
N SER A 40 -2.61 -4.92 -9.98
CA SER A 40 -2.47 -6.31 -10.37
C SER A 40 -1.12 -6.54 -11.04
N ALA A 41 -0.28 -7.39 -10.46
CA ALA A 41 1.00 -7.77 -11.08
C ALA A 41 0.81 -8.38 -12.49
N HIS A 42 -0.30 -9.08 -12.74
CA HIS A 42 -0.58 -9.73 -14.02
C HIS A 42 -1.36 -8.83 -15.00
N ARG A 43 -2.35 -8.05 -14.53
CA ARG A 43 -3.20 -7.24 -15.42
C ARG A 43 -2.62 -5.85 -15.68
N THR A 44 -1.91 -5.27 -14.71
CA THR A 44 -1.30 -3.94 -14.80
C THR A 44 0.19 -3.95 -14.40
N PRO A 45 1.05 -4.81 -15.02
CA PRO A 45 2.45 -4.96 -14.64
C PRO A 45 3.25 -3.64 -14.69
N GLY A 46 2.97 -2.78 -15.67
CA GLY A 46 3.63 -1.48 -15.78
C GLY A 46 3.27 -0.50 -14.65
N GLU A 47 2.06 -0.60 -14.10
CA GLU A 47 1.66 0.16 -12.92
C GLU A 47 2.37 -0.38 -11.66
N ALA A 48 2.41 -1.71 -11.50
CA ALA A 48 3.14 -2.34 -10.41
C ALA A 48 4.62 -1.93 -10.38
N ALA A 49 5.29 -1.95 -11.54
CA ALA A 49 6.67 -1.53 -11.66
C ALA A 49 6.87 -0.03 -11.31
N ARG A 50 6.01 0.85 -11.85
CA ARG A 50 6.09 2.30 -11.58
C ARG A 50 5.82 2.64 -10.11
N PHE A 51 4.83 1.98 -9.50
CA PHE A 51 4.53 2.18 -8.09
C PHE A 51 5.72 1.77 -7.21
N ALA A 52 6.26 0.56 -7.43
CA ALA A 52 7.39 0.05 -6.67
C ALA A 52 8.64 0.95 -6.81
N ALA A 53 8.94 1.39 -8.03
CA ALA A 53 10.11 2.23 -8.31
C ALA A 53 10.06 3.60 -7.62
N SER A 54 8.87 4.17 -7.42
CA SER A 54 8.68 5.50 -6.83
C SER A 54 8.25 5.47 -5.35
N ALA A 55 8.05 4.29 -4.76
CA ALA A 55 7.46 4.15 -3.42
C ALA A 55 8.28 4.86 -2.32
N ALA A 56 9.60 4.66 -2.32
CA ALA A 56 10.48 5.24 -1.31
C ALA A 56 10.51 6.78 -1.37
N GLU A 57 10.56 7.33 -2.58
CA GLU A 57 10.51 8.78 -2.85
C GLU A 57 9.18 9.39 -2.42
N ASN A 58 8.09 8.64 -2.57
CA ASN A 58 6.74 9.01 -2.16
C ASN A 58 6.48 8.85 -0.64
N GLY A 59 7.51 8.55 0.15
CA GLY A 59 7.42 8.49 1.60
C GLY A 59 6.87 7.18 2.16
N PHE A 60 6.77 6.12 1.36
CA PHE A 60 6.47 4.78 1.86
C PHE A 60 7.69 4.18 2.54
N GLY A 61 7.49 3.61 3.73
CA GLY A 61 8.52 2.85 4.45
C GLY A 61 8.38 1.35 4.27
N VAL A 62 7.15 0.89 4.01
CA VAL A 62 6.76 -0.50 3.75
C VAL A 62 5.61 -0.53 2.76
#